data_AF-A0A2V6KUN1-F1
#
_entry.id   AF-A0A2V6KUN1-F1
#
_cell.length_a   1.000
_cell.length_b   1.000
_cell.length_c   1.000
_cell.angle_alpha   90.00
_cell.angle_beta   90.00
_cell.angle_gamma   90.00
#
_symmetry.space_group_name_H-M   'P 1'
#
loop_
_entity.id
_entity.type
_entity.pdbx_description
1 polymer ?
#
loop_
_entity_poly.entity_id
_entity_poly.type
_entity_poly.pdbx_seq_one_letter_code
_entity_poly.pdbx_strand_id
1 'polypeptide(L)' 'FRGLIDLAIARGGSYYLTYHKFAKPEQVIACYPRFKQFLDLKRNYDPTERFQSDWYRHYRKLLAS' A
#
# COMPACT_ATOMS: atom_id res chain seq x y z
N PHE A 1 12.71 10.69 -0.18
CA PHE A 1 11.24 10.52 -0.26
C PHE A 1 10.61 10.05 1.04
N ARG A 2 11.12 8.99 1.70
CA ARG A 2 10.58 8.48 2.97
C ARG A 2 10.41 9.56 4.05
N GLY A 3 11.39 10.45 4.23
CA GLY A 3 11.28 11.56 5.20
C GLY A 3 10.16 12.57 4.89
N LEU A 4 9.79 12.77 3.62
CA LEU A 4 8.62 13.59 3.28
C LEU A 4 7.31 12.90 3.67
N ILE A 5 7.26 11.57 3.54
CA ILE A 5 6.12 10.77 3.99
C ILE A 5 6.01 10.84 5.52
N ASP A 6 7.12 10.74 6.24
CA ASP A 6 7.14 10.89 7.71
C ASP A 6 6.60 12.27 8.15
N LEU A 7 7.03 13.34 7.47
CA LEU A 7 6.54 14.70 7.73
C LEU A 7 5.04 14.88 7.43
N ALA A 8 4.53 14.20 6.40
CA ALA A 8 3.10 14.19 6.06
C ALA A 8 2.30 13.42 7.12
N ILE A 9 2.74 12.22 7.51
CA ILE A 9 2.10 11.41 8.56
C ILE A 9 2.02 12.19 9.87
N ALA A 10 3.11 12.86 10.28
CA ALA A 10 3.14 13.68 11.49
C ALA A 10 2.12 14.84 11.51
N ARG A 11 1.57 15.21 10.36
CA ARG A 11 0.54 16.26 10.19
C ARG A 11 -0.83 15.68 9.84
N GLY A 12 -1.04 14.38 10.00
CA GLY A 12 -2.28 13.69 9.62
C GLY A 12 -2.50 13.59 8.11
N GLY A 13 -1.44 13.80 7.32
CA GLY A 13 -1.45 13.72 5.88
C GLY A 13 -1.12 12.32 5.33
N SER A 14 -1.03 12.26 4.01
CA SER A 14 -0.71 11.05 3.24
C SER A 14 0.13 11.40 2.01
N TYR A 15 0.42 10.42 1.16
CA TYR A 15 1.12 10.60 -0.10
C TYR A 15 0.35 9.92 -1.23
N TYR A 16 0.61 10.31 -2.48
CA TYR A 16 -0.04 9.64 -3.61
C TYR A 16 0.59 8.27 -3.89
N LEU A 17 -0.20 7.21 -3.67
CA LEU A 17 0.21 5.81 -3.59
C LEU A 17 0.86 5.21 -4.85
N THR A 18 0.56 5.75 -6.03
CA THR A 18 0.96 5.17 -7.32
C THR A 18 2.25 5.77 -7.89
N TYR A 19 2.73 6.90 -7.34
CA TYR A 19 3.85 7.64 -7.93
C TYR A 19 5.21 6.95 -7.72
N HIS A 20 5.45 6.36 -6.53
CA HIS A 20 6.72 5.67 -6.21
C HIS A 20 6.55 4.51 -5.21
N LYS A 21 7.43 3.51 -5.31
CA LYS A 21 7.49 2.31 -4.43
C LYS A 21 8.45 2.49 -3.24
N PHE A 22 8.65 3.72 -2.78
CA PHE A 22 9.66 4.05 -1.77
C PHE A 22 9.16 3.97 -0.34
N ALA A 23 7.84 4.04 -0.13
CA ALA A 23 7.25 3.96 1.20
C ALA A 23 7.62 2.63 1.89
N LYS A 24 7.95 2.70 3.17
CA LYS A 24 8.13 1.48 3.98
C LYS A 24 6.77 0.87 4.34
N PRO A 25 6.68 -0.43 4.69
CA PRO A 25 5.42 -1.04 5.11
C PRO A 25 4.67 -0.24 6.18
N GLU A 26 5.37 0.28 7.20
CA GLU A 26 4.74 1.07 8.26
C GLU A 26 4.13 2.37 7.73
N GLN A 27 4.83 3.05 6.82
CA GLN A 27 4.35 4.27 6.18
C GLN A 27 3.14 4.01 5.30
N VAL A 28 3.10 2.89 4.58
CA VAL A 28 1.93 2.48 3.78
C VAL A 28 0.73 2.28 4.69
N ILE A 29 0.89 1.56 5.81
CA ILE A 29 -0.22 1.30 6.75
C ILE A 29 -0.67 2.57 7.46
N ALA A 30 0.24 3.47 7.84
CA ALA A 30 -0.12 4.76 8.43
C ALA A 30 -0.95 5.63 7.46
N CYS A 31 -0.52 5.71 6.20
CA CYS A 31 -1.18 6.49 5.16
C CYS A 31 -2.45 5.84 4.59
N TYR A 32 -2.54 4.50 4.64
CA TYR A 32 -3.63 3.70 4.11
C TYR A 32 -4.00 2.55 5.07
N PRO A 33 -4.70 2.83 6.19
CA PRO A 33 -4.96 1.82 7.24
C PRO A 33 -5.78 0.61 6.76
N ARG A 34 -6.61 0.79 5.74
CA ARG A 34 -7.45 -0.28 5.16
C ARG A 34 -6.77 -1.06 4.03
N PHE A 35 -5.46 -0.89 3.80
CA PHE A 35 -4.79 -1.52 2.67
C PHE A 35 -4.81 -3.05 2.78
N LYS A 36 -4.60 -3.62 3.97
CA LYS A 36 -4.70 -5.08 4.18
C LYS A 36 -6.10 -5.60 3.82
N GLN A 37 -7.15 -4.92 4.28
CA GLN A 37 -8.53 -5.25 3.93
C GLN A 37 -8.77 -5.22 2.41
N PHE A 38 -8.20 -4.24 1.70
CA PHE A 38 -8.26 -4.19 0.23
C PHE A 38 -7.61 -5.43 -0.41
N LEU A 39 -6.43 -5.84 0.06
CA LEU A 39 -5.75 -7.04 -0.47
C LEU A 39 -6.58 -8.31 -0.22
N ASP A 40 -7.21 -8.42 0.94
CA ASP A 40 -8.05 -9.56 1.29
C ASP A 40 -9.32 -9.62 0.45
N LEU A 41 -10.03 -8.50 0.32
CA LEU A 41 -11.20 -8.40 -0.56
C LEU A 41 -10.83 -8.68 -2.01
N LYS A 42 -9.69 -8.17 -2.49
CA LYS A 42 -9.23 -8.46 -3.84
C LYS A 42 -9.03 -9.95 -4.07
N ARG A 43 -8.43 -10.68 -3.12
CA ARG A 43 -8.29 -12.14 -3.22
C ARG A 43 -9.63 -12.87 -3.16
N ASN A 44 -10.57 -12.37 -2.37
CA ASN A 44 -11.92 -12.94 -2.28
C ASN A 44 -12.70 -12.82 -3.60
N TYR A 45 -12.62 -11.66 -4.27
CA TYR A 45 -13.35 -11.42 -5.52
C TYR A 45 -12.60 -11.86 -6.78
N ASP A 46 -11.28 -12.01 -6.72
CA ASP A 46 -10.44 -12.47 -7.82
C ASP A 46 -9.48 -13.58 -7.32
N PRO A 47 -9.99 -14.80 -7.03
CA PRO A 47 -9.20 -15.85 -6.38
C PRO A 47 -8.03 -16.37 -7.22
N THR A 48 -8.13 -16.25 -8.55
CA THR A 48 -7.05 -16.61 -9.49
C THR A 48 -6.13 -15.44 -9.82
N GLU A 49 -6.35 -14.28 -9.18
CA GLU A 49 -5.58 -13.04 -9.35
C GLU A 49 -5.44 -12.62 -10.82
N ARG A 50 -6.51 -12.78 -11.61
CA ARG A 50 -6.55 -12.46 -13.05
C ARG A 50 -6.27 -10.98 -13.31
N PHE A 51 -6.77 -10.09 -12.46
CA PHE A 51 -6.52 -8.66 -12.56
C PHE A 51 -5.31 -8.28 -11.71
N GLN A 52 -4.16 -8.07 -12.35
CA GLN A 52 -2.92 -7.76 -11.65
C GLN A 52 -2.07 -6.71 -12.37
N SER A 53 -1.19 -6.08 -11.62
CA SER A 53 -0.22 -5.10 -12.09
C SER A 53 1.06 -5.17 -11.26
N ASP A 54 2.14 -4.54 -11.72
CA ASP A 54 3.38 -4.42 -10.94
C ASP A 54 3.19 -3.65 -9.64
N TRP A 55 2.20 -2.77 -9.58
CA TRP A 55 1.80 -2.08 -8.37
C TRP A 55 1.19 -3.08 -7.38
N TYR A 56 0.19 -3.85 -7.82
CA TYR A 56 -0.48 -4.83 -6.95
C TYR A 56 0.49 -5.90 -6.44
N ARG A 57 1.30 -6.49 -7.32
CA ARG A 57 2.31 -7.51 -6.95
C ARG A 57 3.31 -6.98 -5.93
N HIS A 58 3.74 -5.73 -6.09
CA HIS A 58 4.66 -5.08 -5.15
C HIS A 58 4.02 -4.94 -3.76
N TYR A 59 2.83 -4.35 -3.66
CA TYR A 59 2.20 -4.11 -2.36
C TYR A 59 1.70 -5.38 -1.68
N ARG A 60 1.23 -6.36 -2.46
CA ARG A 60 0.91 -7.69 -1.95
C ARG A 60 2.14 -8.34 -1.31
N LYS A 61 3.31 -8.28 -1.96
CA LYS A 61 4.56 -8.80 -1.39
C LYS A 61 5.04 -7.98 -0.19
N LEU A 62 4.94 -6.66 -0.26
CA LEU A 62 5.39 -5.74 0.80
C LEU A 62 4.61 -5.92 2.11
N LEU A 63 3.32 -6.25 2.01
CA LEU A 63 2.40 -6.36 3.15
C LEU A 63 1.97 -7.81 3.45
N ALA A 64 2.60 -8.79 2.80
CA ALA A 64 2.43 -10.21 3.12
C ALA A 64 3.14 -10.51 4.45
N SER A 65 2.47 -10.21 5.55
CA SER A 65 2.79 -10.64 6.92
C SER A 65 1.49 -10.81 7.69
#